data_AF-A0ABD0QNH2-F1
#
_entry.id   AF-A0ABD0QNH2-F1
#
_cell.length_a   1.000
_cell.length_b   1.000
_cell.length_c   1.000
_cell.angle_alpha   90.00
_cell.angle_beta   90.00
_cell.angle_gamma   90.00
#
_symmetry.space_group_name_H-M   'P 1'
#
loop_
_entity.id
_entity.type
_entity.pdbx_description
1 polymer ?
#
loop_
_entity_poly.entity_id
_entity_poly.type
_entity_poly.pdbx_seq_one_letter_code
_entity_poly.pdbx_strand_id
1 'polypeptide(L)' 'EAKENGKAVLVCSAYDFYPKPIKLTWMRDDIEVTADMTSTEELADGDWHYQIHSHLEYL' A
#
# COMPACT_ATOMS: atom_id res chain seq x y z
N GLU A 1 25.34 -22.32 4.75
CA GLU A 1 24.72 -20.98 4.82
C GLU A 1 23.21 -21.14 4.90
N ALA A 2 22.58 -20.69 5.98
CA ALA A 2 21.13 -20.62 6.07
C ALA A 2 20.67 -19.32 5.40
N LYS A 3 19.82 -19.41 4.38
CA LYS A 3 19.18 -18.23 3.79
C LYS A 3 18.17 -17.70 4.81
N GLU A 4 18.57 -16.62 5.47
CA GLU A 4 17.80 -15.89 6.45
C GLU A 4 16.44 -15.47 5.86
N ASN A 5 15.40 -15.60 6.69
CA ASN A 5 13.97 -15.38 6.43
C ASN A 5 13.71 -14.24 5.42
N GLY A 6 13.16 -14.58 4.25
CA GLY A 6 13.05 -13.68 3.09
C GLY A 6 11.96 -12.62 3.25
N LYS A 7 12.21 -11.61 4.08
CA LYS A 7 11.34 -10.44 4.20
C LYS A 7 11.25 -9.74 2.83
N ALA A 8 10.06 -9.68 2.26
CA ALA A 8 9.76 -8.92 1.05
C ALA A 8 8.78 -7.80 1.40
N VAL A 9 8.89 -6.65 0.76
CA VAL A 9 7.93 -5.54 0.92
C VAL A 9 7.17 -5.39 -0.37
N LEU A 10 5.84 -5.49 -0.30
CA LEU A 10 4.95 -5.21 -1.41
C LEU A 10 4.50 -3.76 -1.34
N VAL A 11 4.49 -3.08 -2.48
CA VAL A 11 4.08 -1.68 -2.59
C VAL A 11 2.91 -1.59 -3.57
N CYS A 12 1.82 -0.98 -3.13
CA CYS A 12 0.66 -0.66 -3.96
C CYS A 12 0.54 0.85 -4.04
N SER A 13 0.60 1.39 -5.25
CA SER A 13 0.55 2.83 -5.52
C SER A 13 -0.61 3.12 -6.46
N ALA A 14 -1.43 4.10 -6.11
CA ALA A 14 -2.50 4.61 -6.94
C ALA A 14 -2.30 6.12 -7.16
N TYR A 15 -2.50 6.56 -8.40
CA TYR A 15 -2.23 7.90 -8.89
C TYR A 15 -3.47 8.47 -9.60
N ASP A 16 -3.48 9.79 -9.80
CA ASP A 16 -4.43 10.50 -10.68
C ASP A 16 -5.91 10.30 -10.33
N PHE A 17 -6.26 10.11 -9.06
CA PHE A 17 -7.66 9.97 -8.64
C PHE A 17 -8.24 11.27 -8.08
N TYR A 18 -9.54 11.48 -8.31
CA TYR A 18 -10.36 12.63 -7.87
C TYR A 18 -11.85 12.19 -7.84
N PRO A 19 -12.77 12.74 -7.01
CA PRO A 19 -12.61 13.71 -5.92
C PRO A 19 -12.51 13.10 -4.51
N LYS A 20 -12.61 11.76 -4.36
CA LYS A 20 -12.76 11.10 -3.06
C LYS A 20 -11.46 10.43 -2.60
N PRO A 21 -11.26 10.25 -1.28
CA PRO A 21 -10.26 9.31 -0.79
C PRO A 21 -10.63 7.89 -1.24
N ILE A 22 -9.67 7.18 -1.82
CA ILE A 22 -9.76 5.75 -2.14
C ILE A 22 -9.15 4.95 -1.00
N LYS A 23 -9.67 3.76 -0.72
CA LYS A 23 -9.12 2.84 0.28
C LYS A 23 -8.33 1.75 -0.44
N LEU A 24 -7.04 1.63 -0.14
CA LEU A 24 -6.23 0.48 -0.53
C LEU A 24 -6.38 -0.63 0.52
N THR A 25 -6.61 -1.86 0.08
CA THR A 25 -6.67 -3.05 0.93
C THR A 25 -5.83 -4.17 0.32
N TRP A 26 -5.18 -4.95 1.19
CA TRP A 26 -4.47 -6.16 0.78
C TRP A 26 -5.33 -7.37 1.08
N MET A 27 -5.42 -8.31 0.13
CA MET A 27 -6.09 -9.58 0.32
C MET A 27 -5.11 -10.73 0.08
N ARG A 28 -5.20 -11.76 0.92
CA ARG A 28 -4.51 -13.03 0.76
C ARG A 28 -5.54 -14.14 0.85
N ASP A 29 -5.69 -14.93 -0.21
CA ASP A 29 -6.67 -16.02 -0.27
C ASP A 29 -8.09 -15.56 0.14
N ASP A 30 -8.52 -14.42 -0.42
CA ASP A 30 -9.82 -13.76 -0.14
C ASP A 30 -10.02 -13.24 1.29
N ILE A 31 -8.96 -13.21 2.10
CA ILE A 31 -8.97 -12.67 3.47
C ILE A 31 -8.21 -11.34 3.52
N GLU A 32 -8.83 -10.31 4.10
CA GLU A 32 -8.21 -8.99 4.29
C GLU A 32 -7.02 -9.10 5.26
N VAL A 33 -5.84 -8.66 4.79
CA VAL A 33 -4.61 -8.65 5.58
C VAL A 33 -4.51 -7.30 6.29
N THR A 34 -4.65 -7.29 7.61
CA THR A 34 -4.54 -6.09 8.46
C THR A 34 -3.19 -5.96 9.17
N ALA A 35 -2.36 -7.01 9.15
CA ALA A 35 -1.06 -7.01 9.79
C ALA A 35 -0.05 -6.18 8.96
N ASP A 36 0.52 -5.15 9.59
CA ASP A 36 1.67 -4.37 9.09
C ASP A 36 1.42 -3.54 7.81
N MET A 37 0.17 -3.15 7.55
CA MET A 37 -0.16 -2.25 6.44
C MET A 37 0.17 -0.79 6.82
N THR A 38 1.26 -0.25 6.27
CA THR A 38 1.59 1.18 6.42
C THR A 38 1.07 1.93 5.20
N SER A 39 -0.02 2.68 5.36
CA SER A 39 -0.56 3.55 4.30
C SER A 39 0.01 4.95 4.47
N THR A 40 0.70 5.45 3.45
CA THR A 40 1.17 6.83 3.41
C THR A 40 0.13 7.64 2.64
N GLU A 41 -0.56 8.52 3.35
CA GLU A 41 -1.61 9.38 2.81
C GLU A 41 -1.06 10.70 2.30
N GLU A 42 -1.54 11.08 1.12
CA GLU A 42 -1.66 12.42 0.55
C GLU A 42 -0.39 13.28 0.42
N LEU A 43 0.25 13.16 -0.74
CA LEU A 43 1.10 14.23 -1.28
C LEU A 43 0.22 15.04 -2.24
N ALA A 44 -0.37 16.13 -1.75
CA ALA A 44 -1.06 17.08 -2.63
C ALA A 44 -0.01 17.82 -3.48
N ASP A 45 0.31 17.26 -4.65
CA ASP A 45 0.94 18.01 -5.72
C ASP A 45 -0.13 18.93 -6.32
N GLY A 46 0.20 20.20 -6.58
CA GLY A 46 -0.74 21.31 -6.79
C GLY A 46 -1.78 21.22 -7.93
N ASP A 47 -1.95 20.05 -8.55
CA ASP A 47 -2.78 19.75 -9.72
C ASP A 47 -4.13 19.08 -9.39
N TRP A 48 -4.62 19.16 -8.14
CA TRP A 48 -5.93 18.64 -7.68
C TRP A 48 -6.09 17.11 -7.75
N HIS A 49 -5.07 16.38 -8.20
CA HIS A 49 -5.06 14.93 -8.26
C HIS A 49 -4.40 14.35 -7.01
N TYR A 50 -4.96 13.25 -6.53
CA TYR A 50 -4.49 12.59 -5.31
C TYR A 50 -3.64 11.36 -5.65
N GLN A 51 -2.72 11.03 -4.73
CA GLN A 51 -1.96 9.78 -4.75
C GLN A 51 -1.96 9.11 -3.37
N ILE A 52 -1.94 7.79 -3.36
CA ILE A 52 -1.87 6.97 -2.14
C ILE A 52 -0.95 5.78 -2.35
N HIS A 53 -0.17 5.47 -1.32
CA HIS A 53 0.78 4.37 -1.34
C HIS A 53 0.56 3.49 -0.10
N SER A 54 0.49 2.18 -0.28
CA SER A 54 0.37 1.20 0.79
C SER A 54 1.52 0.21 0.73
N HIS A 55 2.12 -0.04 1.88
CA HIS A 55 3.23 -0.98 2.05
C HIS A 55 2.76 -2.17 2.87
N LEU A 56 3.08 -3.38 2.43
CA LEU A 56 2.81 -4.63 3.16
C LEU A 56 4.12 -5.40 3.33
N GLU A 57 4.51 -5.66 4.58
CA GLU A 57 5.61 -6.57 4.88
C GLU A 57 5.14 -8.03 4.71
N TYR A 58 5.82 -8.77 3.84
CA TYR A 58 5.62 -10.18 3.59
C TYR A 58 6.78 -10.97 4.20
N LEU A 59 6.48 -11.72 5.26
CA LEU A 59 7.41 -12.63 5.93
C LEU A 59 7.28 -14.06 5.39
#